data_AF-A0A7V0SEE6-F1
#
_entry.id   AF-A0A7V0SEE6-F1
#
_cell.length_a   1.000
_cell.length_b   1.000
_cell.length_c   1.000
_cell.angle_alpha   90.00
_cell.angle_beta   90.00
_cell.angle_gamma   90.00
#
_symmetry.space_group_name_H-M   'P 1'
#
loop_
_entity.id
_entity.type
_entity.pdbx_description
1 polymer ?
#
loop_
_entity_poly.entity_id
_entity_poly.type
_entity_poly.pdbx_seq_one_letter_code
_entity_poly.pdbx_strand_id
1 'polypeptide(L)'
;MALKSFEIKRENEKLLRVAVDVVDGALRSLELSGDFFIHPEEGVETLQARLIGLPPDEKVLAPVIKRCLAENAIELVGLSAATIAAAIARAR
;
A
#
# COMPACT_ATOMS: atom_id res chain seq x y z
N MET A 1 12.11 15.27 7.68
CA MET A 1 11.74 14.80 6.33
C MET A 1 10.24 15.02 6.16
N ALA A 2 9.80 15.40 4.98
CA ALA A 2 8.39 15.69 4.73
C ALA A 2 7.69 14.40 4.31
N LEU A 3 6.63 14.02 5.04
CA LEU A 3 5.74 12.95 4.65
C LEU A 3 5.10 13.32 3.30
N LYS A 4 5.21 12.45 2.30
CA LYS A 4 4.66 12.69 0.97
C LYS A 4 3.39 11.88 0.80
N SER A 5 2.34 12.54 0.32
CA SER A 5 1.03 11.92 0.13
C SER A 5 0.64 11.85 -1.34
N PHE A 6 -0.05 10.78 -1.73
CA PHE A 6 -0.63 10.61 -3.05
C PHE A 6 -2.05 10.03 -2.94
N GLU A 7 -2.96 10.51 -3.79
CA GLU A 7 -4.33 10.04 -3.86
C GLU A 7 -4.62 9.50 -5.26
N ILE A 8 -5.32 8.37 -5.36
CA ILE A 8 -5.74 7.77 -6.62
C ILE A 8 -7.12 7.13 -6.51
N LYS A 9 -7.89 7.23 -7.59
CA LYS A 9 -9.12 6.49 -7.83
C LYS A 9 -9.12 6.02 -9.27
N ARG A 10 -9.14 4.72 -9.51
CA ARG A 10 -9.19 4.12 -10.85
C ARG A 10 -10.60 3.67 -11.20
N GLU A 11 -10.81 3.37 -12.48
CA GLU A 11 -12.07 2.82 -12.96
C GLU A 11 -12.37 1.49 -12.25
N ASN A 12 -13.59 1.35 -11.69
CA ASN A 12 -14.02 0.21 -10.88
C ASN A 12 -13.24 -0.02 -9.57
N GLU A 13 -12.41 0.93 -9.14
CA GLU A 13 -11.73 0.89 -7.84
C GLU A 13 -12.18 2.04 -6.94
N LYS A 14 -12.03 1.81 -5.64
CA LYS A 14 -12.32 2.78 -4.60
C LYS A 14 -11.18 3.78 -4.43
N LEU A 15 -11.44 4.83 -3.65
CA LEU A 15 -10.46 5.86 -3.35
C LEU A 15 -9.35 5.27 -2.45
N LEU A 16 -8.10 5.51 -2.84
CA LEU A 16 -6.92 5.21 -2.05
C LEU A 16 -6.10 6.48 -1.84
N ARG A 17 -5.73 6.73 -0.60
CA ARG A 17 -4.73 7.70 -0.16
C ARG A 17 -3.56 6.93 0.43
N VAL A 18 -2.36 7.33 0.06
CA VAL A 18 -1.13 6.82 0.64
C VAL A 18 -0.31 7.99 1.16
N ALA A 19 0.31 7.82 2.32
CA ALA A 19 1.31 8.73 2.83
C ALA A 19 2.58 7.93 3.17
N VAL A 20 3.73 8.38 2.65
CA VAL A 20 4.99 7.65 2.77
C VAL A 20 6.12 8.55 3.22
N ASP A 21 7.04 7.96 3.96
CA ASP A 21 8.37 8.51 4.20
C ASP A 21 9.39 7.52 3.64
N VAL A 22 10.30 8.01 2.81
CA VAL A 22 11.34 7.19 2.17
C VAL A 22 12.70 7.70 2.62
N VAL A 23 13.50 6.82 3.21
CA VAL A 23 14.84 7.12 3.75
C VAL A 23 15.81 6.12 3.15
N ASP A 24 16.93 6.62 2.61
CA ASP A 24 17.97 5.80 1.97
C ASP A 24 17.42 4.81 0.91
N GLY A 25 16.38 5.23 0.18
CA GLY A 25 15.76 4.45 -0.88
C GLY A 25 14.76 3.37 -0.40
N ALA A 26 14.44 3.32 0.89
CA ALA A 26 13.51 2.35 1.48
C ALA A 26 12.33 3.04 2.19
N LEU A 27 11.18 2.37 2.21
CA LEU A 27 10.00 2.82 2.94
C LEU A 27 10.29 2.81 4.46
N ARG A 28 10.30 3.98 5.08
CA ARG A 28 10.46 4.16 6.52
C ARG A 28 9.13 4.13 7.24
N SER A 29 8.11 4.76 6.66
CA SER A 29 6.72 4.69 7.13
C SER A 29 5.77 4.69 5.94
N LEU A 30 4.62 4.05 6.11
CA LEU A 30 3.57 3.95 5.12
C LEU A 30 2.22 4.00 5.85
N GLU A 31 1.36 4.92 5.47
CA GLU A 31 -0.04 4.97 5.88
C GLU A 31 -0.93 4.74 4.65
N LEU A 32 -1.87 3.82 4.77
CA LEU A 32 -2.90 3.54 3.76
C LEU A 32 -4.25 3.97 4.32
N SER A 33 -4.98 4.78 3.57
CA SER A 33 -6.32 5.25 3.96
C SER A 33 -7.21 5.39 2.74
N GLY A 34 -8.53 5.47 2.92
CA GLY A 34 -9.46 5.62 1.81
C GLY A 34 -10.81 4.96 2.05
N ASP A 35 -11.52 4.65 0.98
CA ASP A 35 -12.87 4.09 1.03
C ASP A 35 -12.89 2.55 0.84
N PHE A 36 -11.73 1.90 0.82
CA PHE A 36 -11.63 0.45 0.60
C PHE A 36 -12.04 -0.37 1.83
N PHE A 37 -12.37 -1.64 1.59
CA PHE A 37 -12.64 -2.59 2.66
C PHE A 37 -11.51 -3.61 2.75
N ILE A 38 -11.16 -3.98 3.97
CA ILE A 38 -10.16 -4.99 4.26
C ILE A 38 -10.63 -5.81 5.46
N HIS A 39 -10.51 -7.12 5.37
CA HIS A 39 -10.92 -8.03 6.44
C HIS A 39 -9.85 -9.12 6.63
N PRO A 40 -9.34 -9.34 7.86
CA PRO A 40 -9.61 -8.58 9.08
C PRO A 40 -9.13 -7.11 8.99
N GLU A 41 -9.63 -6.25 9.88
CA GLU A 41 -9.27 -4.82 9.91
C GLU A 41 -7.76 -4.60 10.13
N GLU A 42 -7.14 -5.44 10.95
CA GLU A 42 -5.70 -5.51 11.21
C GLU A 42 -4.87 -5.82 9.95
N GLY A 43 -5.53 -6.23 8.86
CA GLY A 43 -4.90 -6.47 7.57
C GLY A 43 -4.19 -5.23 7.00
N VAL A 44 -4.67 -4.02 7.34
CA VAL A 44 -4.00 -2.77 6.93
C VAL A 44 -2.64 -2.66 7.58
N GLU A 45 -2.58 -2.83 8.89
CA GLU A 45 -1.35 -2.73 9.68
C GLU A 45 -0.36 -3.82 9.29
N THR A 46 -0.87 -5.04 9.09
CA THR A 46 -0.08 -6.18 8.60
C THR A 46 0.55 -5.85 7.24
N LEU A 47 -0.23 -5.29 6.31
CA LEU A 47 0.27 -4.92 5.01
C LEU A 47 1.31 -3.80 5.09
N GLN A 48 1.05 -2.74 5.85
CA GLN A 48 2.00 -1.63 6.05
C GLN A 48 3.33 -2.14 6.60
N ALA A 49 3.29 -2.94 7.67
CA ALA A 49 4.48 -3.51 8.30
C ALA A 49 5.30 -4.39 7.35
N ARG A 50 4.64 -5.13 6.45
CA ARG A 50 5.32 -5.97 5.45
C ARG A 50 6.06 -5.19 4.38
N LEU A 51 5.69 -3.93 4.14
CA LEU A 51 6.32 -3.10 3.12
C LEU A 51 7.43 -2.19 3.65
N ILE A 52 7.52 -1.99 4.97
CA ILE A 52 8.61 -1.22 5.58
C ILE A 52 9.96 -1.87 5.24
N GLY A 53 10.94 -1.04 4.87
CA GLY A 53 12.28 -1.48 4.45
C GLY A 53 12.39 -1.85 2.97
N LEU A 54 11.28 -1.92 2.23
CA LEU A 54 11.30 -2.19 0.79
C LEU A 54 11.44 -0.90 -0.02
N PRO A 55 12.04 -0.96 -1.22
CA PRO A 55 12.06 0.18 -2.12
C PRO A 55 10.65 0.55 -2.59
N PRO A 56 10.33 1.85 -2.78
CA PRO A 56 9.05 2.31 -3.31
C PRO A 56 8.93 2.06 -4.83
N ASP A 57 9.05 0.79 -5.23
CA ASP A 57 9.03 0.30 -6.60
C ASP A 57 7.82 -0.62 -6.82
N GLU A 58 7.01 -0.31 -7.84
CA GLU A 58 5.77 -1.03 -8.11
C GLU A 58 6.00 -2.53 -8.38
N LYS A 59 7.09 -2.89 -9.06
CA LYS A 59 7.41 -4.28 -9.42
C LYS A 59 7.87 -5.08 -8.20
N VAL A 60 8.43 -4.43 -7.19
CA VAL A 60 8.80 -5.05 -5.91
C VAL A 60 7.58 -5.16 -4.99
N LEU A 61 6.80 -4.08 -4.85
CA LEU A 61 5.72 -4.01 -3.87
C LEU A 61 4.50 -4.87 -4.27
N ALA A 62 4.09 -4.86 -5.54
CA ALA A 62 2.90 -5.59 -5.99
C ALA A 62 2.91 -7.10 -5.65
N PRO A 63 3.99 -7.88 -5.91
CA PRO A 63 4.03 -9.28 -5.53
C PRO A 63 4.06 -9.48 -4.01
N VAL A 64 4.72 -8.61 -3.25
CA VAL A 64 4.77 -8.67 -1.78
C VAL A 64 3.38 -8.43 -1.20
N ILE A 65 2.64 -7.45 -1.70
CA ILE A 65 1.25 -7.17 -1.29
C ILE A 65 0.38 -8.41 -1.55
N LYS A 66 0.42 -8.96 -2.78
CA LYS A 66 -0.39 -10.16 -3.12
C LYS A 66 -0.08 -11.34 -2.21
N ARG A 67 1.21 -11.58 -1.93
CA ARG A 67 1.64 -12.66 -1.05
C ARG A 67 1.18 -12.42 0.39
N CYS A 68 1.31 -11.21 0.90
CA CYS A 68 0.83 -10.84 2.23
C CYS A 68 -0.68 -11.09 2.38
N LEU A 69 -1.47 -10.70 1.38
CA LEU A 69 -2.91 -10.93 1.40
C LEU A 69 -3.23 -12.44 1.46
N ALA A 70 -2.57 -13.24 0.64
CA ALA A 70 -2.77 -14.69 0.60
C ALA A 70 -2.31 -15.41 1.88
N GLU A 71 -1.11 -15.11 2.40
CA GLU A 71 -0.53 -15.79 3.56
C GLU A 71 -1.30 -15.50 4.86
N ASN A 72 -1.95 -14.33 4.96
CA ASN A 72 -2.67 -13.92 6.16
C ASN A 72 -4.20 -14.04 6.02
N ALA A 73 -4.68 -14.66 4.94
CA ALA A 73 -6.10 -14.76 4.61
C ALA A 73 -6.83 -13.40 4.67
N ILE A 74 -6.16 -12.33 4.21
CA ILE A 74 -6.70 -10.98 4.19
C ILE A 74 -7.47 -10.78 2.89
N GLU A 75 -8.74 -10.45 3.01
CA GLU A 75 -9.59 -10.04 1.89
C GLU A 75 -9.49 -8.53 1.69
N LEU A 76 -9.16 -8.11 0.48
CA LEU A 76 -9.13 -6.70 0.07
C LEU A 76 -10.20 -6.47 -1.00
N VAL A 77 -11.15 -5.59 -0.71
CA VAL A 77 -12.28 -5.29 -1.59
C VAL A 77 -12.27 -3.82 -1.99
N GLY A 78 -12.40 -3.58 -3.29
CA GLY A 78 -12.42 -2.24 -3.88
C GLY A 78 -11.04 -1.70 -4.26
N LEU A 79 -9.96 -2.43 -4.00
CA LEU A 79 -8.61 -2.09 -4.48
C LEU A 79 -7.86 -3.33 -4.94
N SER A 80 -7.00 -3.14 -5.93
CA SER A 80 -6.02 -4.12 -6.35
C SER A 80 -4.65 -3.86 -5.73
N ALA A 81 -3.89 -4.95 -5.51
CA ALA A 81 -2.51 -4.86 -5.07
C ALA A 81 -1.63 -3.99 -5.99
N ALA A 82 -1.94 -3.98 -7.30
CA ALA A 82 -1.25 -3.14 -8.27
C ALA A 82 -1.52 -1.65 -8.04
N THR A 83 -2.76 -1.27 -7.73
CA THR A 83 -3.11 0.13 -7.44
C THR A 83 -2.46 0.63 -6.16
N ILE A 84 -2.38 -0.21 -5.12
CA ILE A 84 -1.64 0.13 -3.89
C ILE A 84 -0.15 0.35 -4.19
N ALA A 85 0.51 -0.61 -4.86
CA ALA A 85 1.91 -0.50 -5.24
C ALA A 85 2.20 0.74 -6.11
N ALA A 86 1.33 1.02 -7.08
CA ALA A 86 1.42 2.15 -7.99
C ALA A 86 1.26 3.50 -7.29
N ALA A 87 0.41 3.57 -6.25
CA ALA A 87 0.23 4.75 -5.44
C ALA A 87 1.46 5.03 -4.57
N ILE A 88 1.97 4.00 -3.88
CA ILE A 88 3.17 4.10 -3.04
C ILE A 88 4.38 4.57 -3.86
N ALA A 89 4.58 3.98 -5.04
CA ALA A 89 5.70 4.36 -5.92
C ALA A 89 5.61 5.81 -6.42
N ARG A 90 4.41 6.39 -6.51
CA ARG A 90 4.16 7.78 -6.93
C ARG A 90 4.25 8.79 -5.80
N ALA A 91 4.05 8.35 -4.56
CA ALA A 91 4.09 9.21 -3.37
C ALA A 91 5.51 9.57 -2.90
N ARG A 92 6.56 9.34 -3.70
CA ARG A 92 7.96 9.41 -3.24
C ARG A 92 8.69 10.72 -3.49
#